data_AF-A0A0B5B8T7-F1
#
_entry.id   AF-A0A0B5B8T7-F1
#
_cell.length_a   1.000
_cell.length_b   1.000
_cell.length_c   1.000
_cell.angle_alpha   90.00
_cell.angle_beta   90.00
_cell.angle_gamma   90.00
#
_symmetry.space_group_name_H-M   'P 1'
#
loop_
_entity.id
_entity.type
_entity.pdbx_description
1 polymer ?
#
loop_
_entity_poly.entity_id
_entity_poly.type
_entity_poly.pdbx_seq_one_letter_code
_entity_poly.pdbx_strand_id
1 'polypeptide(L)'
;MNQENKTKQTGTNGGDHLQELEQELKHLRAVVREAGENFILRREGEIETILSYLASLSRKSVREELPEWLRELHRLKLKPAKGRLKDLREIDRTIEILTDRLINAQKIQPKSARNRSAAAIQAAESAE
;
A
#
# COMPACT_ATOMS: atom_id res chain seq x y z
N MET A 1 -9.61 -24.59 -74.99
CA MET A 1 -8.90 -24.85 -73.72
C MET A 1 -9.36 -23.80 -72.73
N ASN A 2 -10.19 -24.23 -71.76
CA ASN A 2 -10.91 -23.37 -70.83
C ASN A 2 -9.98 -22.73 -69.80
N GLN A 3 -10.19 -21.43 -69.56
CA GLN A 3 -9.74 -20.76 -68.36
C GLN A 3 -10.69 -21.14 -67.22
N GLU A 4 -10.19 -21.83 -66.20
CA GLU A 4 -10.91 -22.05 -64.95
C GLU A 4 -10.35 -21.17 -63.83
N ASN A 5 -11.22 -20.23 -63.43
CA ASN A 5 -11.35 -19.57 -62.14
C ASN A 5 -10.51 -20.12 -60.99
N LYS A 6 -9.80 -19.22 -60.28
CA LYS A 6 -9.78 -19.19 -58.82
C LYS A 6 -9.76 -17.75 -58.33
N THR A 7 -10.93 -17.13 -58.29
CA THR A 7 -11.24 -16.02 -57.40
C THR A 7 -11.01 -16.49 -55.96
N LYS A 8 -9.86 -16.13 -55.38
CA LYS A 8 -9.60 -16.29 -53.95
C LYS A 8 -10.60 -15.41 -53.20
N GLN A 9 -11.56 -16.07 -52.56
CA GLN A 9 -12.49 -15.47 -51.61
C GLN A 9 -11.70 -14.77 -50.51
N THR A 10 -11.81 -13.45 -50.50
CA THR A 10 -11.51 -12.57 -49.38
C THR A 10 -12.57 -12.79 -48.31
N GLY A 11 -12.23 -13.46 -47.20
CA GLY A 11 -13.25 -13.79 -46.20
C GLY A 11 -12.72 -14.34 -44.88
N THR A 12 -11.65 -13.76 -44.30
CA THR A 12 -11.12 -14.21 -42.99
C THR A 12 -10.38 -13.10 -42.24
N ASN A 13 -10.98 -11.91 -42.04
CA ASN A 13 -10.34 -10.89 -41.16
C ASN A 13 -11.17 -10.58 -39.90
N GLY A 14 -12.50 -10.76 -39.91
CA GLY A 14 -13.32 -10.40 -38.75
C GLY A 14 -13.26 -11.37 -37.57
N GLY A 15 -13.10 -12.67 -37.84
CA GLY A 15 -13.06 -13.72 -36.81
C GLY A 15 -11.76 -13.69 -36.00
N ASP A 16 -10.64 -13.44 -36.68
CA ASP A 16 -9.31 -13.42 -36.07
C ASP A 16 -9.15 -12.23 -35.12
N HIS A 17 -9.64 -11.05 -35.50
CA HIS A 17 -9.62 -9.87 -34.62
C HIS A 17 -10.53 -10.01 -33.39
N LEU A 18 -11.66 -10.70 -33.50
CA LEU A 18 -12.52 -10.97 -32.34
C LEU A 18 -11.86 -11.95 -31.38
N GLN A 19 -11.22 -12.99 -31.88
CA GLN A 19 -10.49 -13.96 -31.07
C GLN A 19 -9.26 -13.34 -30.39
N GLU A 20 -8.53 -12.50 -31.12
CA GLU A 20 -7.41 -11.71 -30.59
C GLU A 20 -7.87 -10.77 -29.47
N LEU A 21 -8.95 -10.01 -29.68
CA LEU A 21 -9.54 -9.15 -28.64
C LEU A 21 -9.98 -9.96 -27.41
N GLU A 22 -10.59 -11.14 -27.60
CA GLU A 22 -10.99 -11.99 -26.49
C GLU A 22 -9.78 -12.47 -25.68
N GLN A 23 -8.68 -12.84 -26.34
CA GLN A 23 -7.44 -13.23 -25.68
C GLN A 23 -6.82 -12.06 -24.91
N GLU A 24 -6.76 -10.88 -25.52
CA GLU A 24 -6.25 -9.67 -24.86
C GLU A 24 -7.10 -9.28 -23.64
N LEU A 25 -8.43 -9.38 -23.72
CA LEU A 25 -9.30 -9.12 -22.56
C LEU A 25 -9.13 -10.16 -21.44
N LYS A 26 -8.90 -11.43 -21.78
CA LYS A 26 -8.56 -12.47 -20.79
C LYS A 26 -7.22 -12.19 -20.12
N HIS A 27 -6.22 -11.78 -20.90
CA HIS A 27 -4.93 -11.38 -20.38
C HIS A 27 -5.04 -10.16 -19.46
N LEU A 28 -5.70 -9.10 -19.91
CA LEU A 28 -5.96 -7.89 -19.11
C LEU A 28 -6.68 -8.23 -17.79
N ARG A 29 -7.67 -9.13 -17.82
CA ARG A 29 -8.34 -9.61 -16.60
C ARG A 29 -7.37 -10.27 -15.62
N ALA A 30 -6.41 -11.06 -16.10
CA ALA A 30 -5.39 -11.68 -15.25
C ALA A 30 -4.48 -10.62 -14.64
N VAL A 31 -3.98 -9.68 -15.47
CA VAL A 31 -3.12 -8.57 -15.03
C VAL A 31 -3.81 -7.70 -13.97
N VAL A 32 -5.09 -7.37 -14.17
CA VAL A 32 -5.86 -6.57 -13.21
C VAL A 32 -6.04 -7.30 -11.87
N ARG A 33 -6.21 -8.62 -11.88
CA ARG A 33 -6.31 -9.42 -10.64
C ARG A 33 -5.00 -9.42 -9.89
N GLU A 34 -3.90 -9.74 -10.58
CA GLU A 34 -2.56 -9.75 -10.00
C GLU A 34 -2.20 -8.37 -9.41
N ALA A 35 -2.49 -7.30 -10.14
CA ALA A 35 -2.29 -5.94 -9.63
C ALA A 35 -3.12 -5.65 -8.38
N GLY A 36 -4.38 -6.12 -8.33
CA GLY A 36 -5.25 -5.98 -7.18
C GLY A 36 -4.74 -6.75 -5.94
N GLU A 37 -4.30 -7.99 -6.14
CA GLU A 37 -3.71 -8.83 -5.08
C GLU A 37 -2.43 -8.20 -4.52
N ASN A 38 -1.53 -7.76 -5.40
CA ASN A 38 -0.31 -7.06 -5.00
C ASN A 38 -0.58 -5.75 -4.26
N PHE A 39 -1.61 -5.00 -4.66
CA PHE A 39 -2.03 -3.79 -3.95
C PHE A 39 -2.50 -4.12 -2.53
N ILE A 40 -3.33 -5.16 -2.37
CA ILE A 40 -3.83 -5.59 -1.05
C ILE A 40 -2.66 -5.98 -0.15
N LEU A 41 -1.78 -6.87 -0.61
CA LEU A 41 -0.64 -7.35 0.16
C LEU A 41 0.28 -6.21 0.62
N ARG A 42 0.54 -5.22 -0.25
CA ARG A 42 1.34 -4.05 0.12
C ARG A 42 0.69 -3.26 1.25
N ARG A 43 -0.61 -2.97 1.14
CA ARG A 43 -1.33 -2.17 2.14
C ARG A 43 -1.47 -2.91 3.46
N GLU A 44 -1.66 -4.23 3.44
CA GLU A 44 -1.62 -5.05 4.65
C GLU A 44 -0.25 -4.98 5.34
N GLY A 45 0.85 -5.09 4.59
CA GLY A 45 2.20 -4.96 5.15
C GLY A 45 2.49 -3.59 5.76
N GLU A 46 1.97 -2.51 5.16
CA GLU A 46 2.11 -1.16 5.72
C GLU A 46 1.27 -0.97 6.99
N ILE A 47 0.05 -1.53 7.03
CA ILE A 47 -0.76 -1.55 8.24
C ILE A 47 -0.02 -2.31 9.35
N GLU A 48 0.59 -3.46 9.06
CA GLU A 48 1.36 -4.22 10.03
C GLU A 48 2.58 -3.43 10.54
N THR A 49 3.22 -2.67 9.66
CA THR A 49 4.32 -1.76 10.02
C THR A 49 3.83 -0.65 10.95
N ILE A 50 2.68 -0.04 10.65
CA ILE A 50 2.02 0.96 11.50
C ILE A 50 1.71 0.37 12.89
N LEU A 51 1.15 -0.84 12.95
CA LEU A 51 0.84 -1.53 14.19
C LEU A 51 2.10 -1.79 15.03
N SER A 52 3.17 -2.24 14.38
CA SER A 52 4.47 -2.46 15.00
C SER A 52 5.04 -1.17 15.59
N TYR A 53 4.96 -0.05 14.85
CA TYR A 53 5.39 1.25 15.36
C TYR A 53 4.54 1.74 16.53
N LEU A 54 3.21 1.63 16.43
CA LEU A 54 2.30 1.96 17.53
C LEU A 54 2.62 1.18 18.81
N ALA A 55 2.93 -0.11 18.69
CA ALA A 55 3.32 -0.96 19.82
C ALA A 55 4.62 -0.50 20.50
N SER A 56 5.52 0.13 19.74
CA SER A 56 6.80 0.67 20.25
C SER A 56 6.68 2.05 20.92
N LEU A 57 5.58 2.77 20.67
CA LEU A 57 5.38 4.11 21.21
C LEU A 57 4.87 4.09 22.65
N SER A 58 5.32 5.07 23.44
CA SER A 58 4.80 5.25 24.79
C SER A 58 3.37 5.78 24.74
N ARG A 59 2.49 5.30 25.63
CA ARG A 59 1.11 5.84 25.71
C ARG A 59 1.07 7.35 25.94
N LYS A 60 2.10 7.92 26.59
CA LYS A 60 2.20 9.37 26.83
C LYS A 60 2.47 10.14 25.54
N SER A 61 3.33 9.62 24.66
CA SER A 61 3.75 10.34 23.43
C SER A 61 2.66 10.43 22.36
N VAL A 62 1.64 9.57 22.41
CA VAL A 62 0.55 9.56 21.41
C VAL A 62 -0.80 9.96 22.00
N ARG A 63 -0.88 10.26 23.30
CA ARG A 63 -2.15 10.46 24.00
C ARG A 63 -2.98 11.61 23.41
N GLU A 64 -2.32 12.69 23.00
CA GLU A 64 -2.96 13.90 22.50
C GLU A 64 -3.43 13.73 21.05
N GLU A 65 -2.70 12.96 20.25
CA GLU A 65 -2.99 12.78 18.83
C GLU A 65 -3.92 11.59 18.53
N LEU A 66 -3.91 10.55 19.36
CA LEU A 66 -4.69 9.32 19.15
C LEU A 66 -6.20 9.56 18.92
N PRO A 67 -6.88 10.48 19.64
CA PRO A 67 -8.30 10.75 19.39
C PRO A 67 -8.59 11.29 17.99
N GLU A 68 -7.68 12.09 17.42
CA GLU A 68 -7.82 12.61 16.06
C GLU A 68 -7.63 11.50 15.04
N TRP A 69 -6.58 10.69 15.20
CA TRP A 69 -6.28 9.55 14.30
C TRP A 69 -7.44 8.55 14.28
N LEU A 70 -8.01 8.21 15.45
CA LEU A 70 -9.18 7.34 15.55
C LEU A 70 -10.42 7.95 14.87
N ARG A 71 -10.62 9.26 15.01
CA ARG A 71 -11.75 9.94 14.36
C ARG A 71 -11.63 9.88 12.84
N GLU A 72 -10.42 10.01 12.29
CA GLU A 72 -10.18 9.88 10.86
C GLU A 72 -10.43 8.46 10.36
N LEU A 73 -9.93 7.46 11.08
CA LEU A 73 -10.21 6.05 10.77
C LEU A 73 -11.71 5.75 10.78
N HIS A 74 -12.45 6.24 11.79
CA HIS A 74 -13.90 6.06 11.86
C HIS A 74 -14.68 6.83 10.78
N ARG A 75 -14.08 7.86 10.16
CA ARG A 75 -14.69 8.61 9.06
C ARG A 75 -14.57 7.89 7.72
N LEU A 76 -13.68 6.90 7.60
CA LEU A 76 -13.58 6.07 6.40
C LEU A 76 -14.87 5.27 6.22
N LYS A 77 -15.72 5.72 5.30
CA LYS A 77 -16.99 5.04 4.94
C LYS A 77 -16.77 4.13 3.74
N LEU A 78 -15.91 3.13 3.93
CA LEU A 78 -15.54 2.18 2.89
C LEU A 78 -16.73 1.27 2.56
N LYS A 79 -16.87 0.92 1.27
CA LYS A 79 -17.85 -0.06 0.78
C LYS A 79 -17.09 -1.16 0.02
N PRO A 80 -16.35 -2.03 0.74
CA PRO A 80 -15.42 -2.99 0.12
C PRO A 80 -16.12 -3.93 -0.87
N ALA A 81 -17.34 -4.37 -0.58
CA ALA A 81 -18.15 -5.20 -1.49
C ALA A 81 -18.46 -4.53 -2.85
N LYS A 82 -18.31 -3.21 -2.96
CA LYS A 82 -18.54 -2.45 -4.20
C LYS A 82 -17.27 -2.19 -4.99
N GLY A 83 -16.09 -2.58 -4.50
CA GLY A 83 -14.81 -2.46 -5.22
C GLY A 83 -14.53 -1.06 -5.76
N ARG A 84 -14.91 0.00 -5.04
CA ARG A 84 -14.82 1.37 -5.55
C ARG A 84 -13.38 1.84 -5.54
N LEU A 85 -12.90 2.32 -6.69
CA LEU A 85 -11.57 2.94 -6.80
C LEU A 85 -11.40 4.11 -5.80
N LYS A 86 -12.47 4.85 -5.52
CA LYS A 86 -12.45 5.92 -4.51
C LYS A 86 -12.09 5.38 -3.13
N ASP A 87 -12.64 4.24 -2.73
CA ASP A 87 -12.40 3.64 -1.42
C ASP A 87 -10.93 3.16 -1.32
N LEU A 88 -10.38 2.59 -2.41
CA LEU A 88 -8.97 2.20 -2.48
C LEU A 88 -8.04 3.41 -2.31
N ARG A 89 -8.35 4.55 -2.94
CA ARG A 89 -7.59 5.80 -2.80
C ARG A 89 -7.72 6.41 -1.40
N GLU A 90 -8.89 6.28 -0.77
CA GLU A 90 -9.07 6.75 0.61
C GLU A 90 -8.24 5.92 1.60
N ILE A 91 -8.21 4.59 1.45
CA ILE A 91 -7.34 3.70 2.24
C ILE A 91 -5.87 4.11 2.08
N ASP A 92 -5.43 4.24 0.82
CA ASP A 92 -4.07 4.62 0.44
C ASP A 92 -3.62 5.91 1.16
N ARG A 93 -4.43 6.96 1.01
CA ARG A 93 -4.18 8.26 1.65
C ARG A 93 -4.16 8.18 3.17
N THR A 94 -5.07 7.42 3.79
CA THR A 94 -5.09 7.31 5.25
C THR A 94 -3.85 6.59 5.78
N ILE A 95 -3.37 5.56 5.09
CA ILE A 95 -2.15 4.84 5.48
C ILE A 95 -0.93 5.77 5.40
N GLU A 96 -0.81 6.56 4.33
CA GLU A 96 0.27 7.55 4.20
C GLU A 96 0.25 8.58 5.34
N ILE A 97 -0.91 9.18 5.61
CA ILE A 97 -1.07 10.18 6.69
C ILE A 97 -0.70 9.59 8.05
N LEU A 98 -1.18 8.38 8.37
CA LEU A 98 -0.89 7.74 9.64
C LEU A 98 0.60 7.40 9.79
N THR A 99 1.23 6.94 8.71
CA THR A 99 2.66 6.65 8.69
C THR A 99 3.48 7.91 8.99
N ASP A 100 3.19 9.02 8.30
CA ASP A 100 3.89 10.29 8.50
C ASP A 100 3.74 10.81 9.93
N ARG A 101 2.52 10.76 10.48
CA ARG A 101 2.26 11.18 11.86
C ARG A 101 2.99 10.32 12.88
N LEU A 102 3.06 9.00 12.68
CA LEU A 102 3.81 8.11 13.55
C LEU A 102 5.31 8.38 13.53
N ILE A 103 5.89 8.62 12.36
CA ILE A 103 7.30 9.02 12.21
C ILE A 103 7.56 10.32 12.98
N ASN A 104 6.64 11.28 12.92
CA ASN A 104 6.77 12.55 13.63
C ASN A 104 6.64 12.38 15.15
N ALA A 105 5.66 11.59 15.62
CA ALA A 105 5.48 11.28 17.04
C ALA A 105 6.71 10.56 17.63
N GLN A 106 7.40 9.73 16.83
CA GLN A 106 8.64 9.08 17.24
C GLN A 106 9.81 10.08 17.36
N LYS A 107 9.95 11.02 16.43
CA LYS A 107 11.00 12.05 16.44
C LYS A 107 10.91 12.99 17.64
N ILE A 108 9.71 13.22 18.17
CA ILE A 108 9.47 14.11 19.31
C ILE A 108 9.89 13.46 20.64
N GLN A 109 10.18 12.15 20.69
CA GLN A 109 10.79 11.57 21.89
C GLN A 109 12.22 12.11 22.05
N PRO A 110 12.51 12.90 23.11
CA PRO A 110 13.87 13.37 23.33
C PRO A 110 14.76 12.13 23.57
N LYS A 111 15.92 12.09 22.91
CA LYS A 111 16.99 11.11 23.12
C LYS A 111 17.61 11.20 24.53
N SER A 112 16.81 11.34 25.60
CA SER A 112 17.29 11.59 26.97
C SER A 112 17.70 10.34 27.75
N ALA A 113 17.89 9.20 27.06
CA ALA A 113 18.34 7.96 27.68
C ALA A 113 19.70 7.45 27.19
N ARG A 114 20.37 8.09 26.21
CA ARG A 114 21.61 7.55 25.62
C ARG A 114 22.91 8.18 26.14
N ASN A 115 22.85 9.23 26.97
CA ASN A 115 24.05 9.90 27.49
C ASN A 115 24.39 9.56 28.96
N ARG A 116 23.58 8.76 29.66
CA ARG A 116 23.91 8.36 31.05
C ARG A 116 24.89 7.18 31.13
N SER A 117 25.02 6.37 30.08
CA SER A 117 26.02 5.29 30.04
C SER A 117 27.42 5.80 29.70
N ALA A 118 27.56 6.82 28.85
CA ALA A 118 28.88 7.37 28.50
C ALA A 118 29.54 8.16 29.66
N ALA A 119 28.74 8.93 30.41
CA ALA A 119 29.25 9.70 31.55
C ALA A 119 29.61 8.81 32.77
N ALA A 120 28.92 7.68 32.96
CA ALA A 120 29.23 6.74 34.04
C ALA A 120 30.52 5.94 33.79
N ILE A 121 30.87 5.70 32.51
CA ILE A 121 32.10 4.98 32.15
C ILE A 121 33.34 5.90 32.29
N GLN A 122 33.25 7.17 31.89
CA GLN A 122 34.35 8.12 32.06
C GLN A 122 34.64 8.50 33.53
N ALA A 123 33.63 8.49 34.40
CA ALA A 123 33.83 8.74 35.82
C ALA A 123 34.50 7.57 36.57
N ALA A 124 34.39 6.35 36.07
CA ALA A 124 35.06 5.17 36.63
C ALA A 124 36.54 5.08 36.22
N GLU A 125 36.89 5.58 35.03
CA GLU A 125 38.25 5.54 34.48
C GLU A 125 39.15 6.69 34.98
N SER A 126 38.59 7.70 35.64
CA SER A 126 39.33 8.84 36.21
C SER A 126 39.57 8.70 37.73
N ALA A 127 39.24 7.55 38.31
CA ALA A 127 39.37 7.25 39.74
C ALA A 127 40.45 6.19 40.06
N GLU A 128 41.22 5.74 39.06
CA GLU A 128 42.50 5.02 39.20
C GLU A 128 43.67 5.96 38.92
#